data_AF-A0A8T5SPH5-F1
#
_entry.id   AF-A0A8T5SPH5-F1
#
_cell.length_a   1.000
_cell.length_b   1.000
_cell.length_c   1.000
_cell.angle_alpha   90.00
_cell.angle_beta   90.00
_cell.angle_gamma   90.00
#
_symmetry.space_group_name_H-M   'P 1'
#
loop_
_entity.id
_entity.type
_entity.pdbx_description
1 polymer ?
#
loop_
_entity_poly.entity_id
_entity_poly.type
_entity_poly.pdbx_seq_one_letter_code
_entity_poly.pdbx_strand_id
1 'polypeptide(L)'
;MADTGVRHYDSGNGVKIQNNYVRYLIQGIPFALVTISLLWLLDNVLLSIFFMDFASLFSIMFVLAIMLIVVLGALNSFIATALWDIKPKQTCTSFGGQGLLLVFMSYFVNPVFLILILSYSMTILSDAVVYGAVFLVLAFIGGYLGKHIAAEFEGESEKKSELASVHDRHVTCPHCGVSVVVGPTSVDEQRGTTCSACGRWFGVFDRGAVIE
;
A
#
# COMPACT_ATOMS: atom_id res chain seq x y z
N MET A 1 -29.56 27.65 -26.19
CA MET A 1 -28.37 26.97 -26.73
C MET A 1 -27.29 27.16 -25.69
N ALA A 2 -27.08 26.14 -24.85
CA ALA A 2 -26.25 26.23 -23.65
C ALA A 2 -24.93 25.53 -23.95
N ASP A 3 -23.84 26.26 -23.79
CA ASP A 3 -22.47 25.76 -23.87
C ASP A 3 -22.28 24.67 -22.82
N THR A 4 -22.14 23.44 -23.29
CA THR A 4 -21.62 22.32 -22.50
C THR A 4 -20.15 22.60 -22.24
N GLY A 5 -19.86 23.22 -21.09
CA GLY A 5 -18.51 23.44 -20.59
C GLY A 5 -17.77 22.11 -20.46
N VAL A 6 -16.97 21.80 -21.49
CA VAL A 6 -16.03 20.69 -21.50
C VAL A 6 -15.01 20.98 -20.40
N ARG A 7 -15.05 20.17 -19.32
CA ARG A 7 -14.01 20.20 -18.29
C ARG A 7 -12.71 19.76 -18.96
N HIS A 8 -11.82 20.71 -19.19
CA HIS A 8 -10.42 20.42 -19.44
C HIS A 8 -9.87 19.74 -18.18
N TYR A 9 -9.79 18.41 -18.21
CA TYR A 9 -8.84 17.71 -17.37
C TYR A 9 -7.47 18.26 -17.74
N ASP A 10 -6.83 18.96 -16.80
CA ASP A 10 -5.42 19.29 -16.87
C ASP A 10 -4.63 17.98 -16.99
N SER A 11 -4.45 17.56 -18.24
CA SER A 11 -3.52 16.52 -18.69
C SER A 11 -2.08 17.06 -18.74
N GLY A 12 -1.86 18.24 -18.17
CA GLY A 12 -0.61 18.97 -18.09
C GLY A 12 0.23 18.64 -16.86
N ASN A 13 0.33 17.37 -16.48
CA ASN A 13 1.46 16.91 -15.67
C ASN A 13 1.94 15.59 -16.24
N GLY A 14 3.06 15.72 -16.96
CA GLY A 14 3.84 14.73 -17.69
C GLY A 14 3.40 13.30 -17.47
N VAL A 15 3.06 12.65 -18.58
CA VAL A 15 2.96 11.21 -18.79
C VAL A 15 4.23 10.54 -18.23
N LYS A 16 4.31 10.40 -16.91
CA LYS A 16 5.16 9.42 -16.26
C LYS A 16 4.50 8.10 -16.60
N ILE A 17 4.83 7.57 -17.79
CA ILE A 17 4.80 6.13 -18.03
C ILE A 17 5.85 5.53 -17.08
N GLN A 18 5.60 5.65 -15.78
CA GLN A 18 6.35 4.96 -14.77
C GLN A 18 5.80 3.54 -14.83
N ASN A 19 6.43 2.75 -15.70
CA ASN A 19 6.16 1.35 -15.90
C ASN A 19 6.01 0.65 -14.53
N ASN A 20 4.79 0.26 -14.18
CA ASN A 20 4.49 -0.35 -12.89
C ASN A 20 5.34 -1.60 -12.64
N TYR A 21 5.66 -2.36 -13.69
CA TYR A 21 6.54 -3.53 -13.61
C TYR A 21 7.93 -3.18 -13.11
N VAL A 22 8.51 -2.05 -13.54
CA VAL A 22 9.82 -1.60 -13.09
C VAL A 22 9.77 -1.19 -11.62
N ARG A 23 8.68 -0.55 -11.16
CA ARG A 23 8.54 -0.21 -9.73
C ARG A 23 8.43 -1.46 -8.86
N TYR A 24 7.67 -2.47 -9.29
CA TYR A 24 7.60 -3.75 -8.60
C TYR A 24 8.98 -4.40 -8.53
N LEU A 25 9.73 -4.44 -9.63
CA LEU A 25 11.08 -4.98 -9.64
C LEU A 25 12.01 -4.23 -8.66
N ILE A 26 12.01 -2.89 -8.68
CA ILE A 26 12.86 -2.07 -7.79
C ILE A 26 12.50 -2.30 -6.33
N GLN A 27 11.21 -2.34 -5.98
CA GLN A 27 10.79 -2.65 -4.60
C GLN A 27 11.15 -4.06 -4.18
N GLY A 28 11.13 -4.99 -5.13
CA GLY A 28 11.42 -6.40 -4.93
C GLY A 28 12.87 -6.76 -4.67
N ILE A 29 13.81 -6.03 -5.27
CA ILE A 29 15.25 -6.35 -5.23
C ILE A 29 15.77 -6.50 -3.79
N PRO A 30 15.50 -5.57 -2.86
CA PRO A 30 15.95 -5.72 -1.48
C PRO A 30 15.39 -6.97 -0.79
N PHE A 31 14.12 -7.31 -1.05
CA PHE A 31 13.49 -8.50 -0.46
C PHE A 31 14.11 -9.78 -1.04
N ALA A 32 14.33 -9.83 -2.36
CA ALA A 32 14.98 -10.97 -3.01
C ALA A 32 16.42 -11.16 -2.51
N LEU A 33 17.18 -10.07 -2.32
CA LEU A 33 18.51 -10.12 -1.72
C LEU A 33 18.47 -10.68 -0.30
N VAL A 34 17.55 -10.19 0.53
CA VAL A 34 17.36 -10.72 1.90
C VAL A 34 17.00 -12.20 1.86
N THR A 35 16.08 -12.63 1.00
CA THR A 35 15.71 -14.04 0.88
C THR A 35 16.90 -14.92 0.52
N ILE A 36 17.70 -14.53 -0.48
CA ILE A 36 18.92 -15.28 -0.84
C ILE A 36 19.93 -15.29 0.30
N SER A 37 20.14 -14.16 0.98
CA SER A 37 21.00 -14.09 2.16
C SER A 37 20.52 -14.98 3.30
N LEU A 38 19.20 -15.13 3.49
CA LEU A 38 18.64 -16.04 4.49
C LEU A 38 18.83 -17.51 4.13
N LEU A 39 18.74 -17.87 2.84
CA LEU A 39 19.06 -19.22 2.39
C LEU A 39 20.52 -19.56 2.69
N TRP A 40 21.44 -18.65 2.35
CA TRP A 40 22.85 -18.81 2.67
C TRP A 40 23.09 -18.87 4.20
N LEU A 41 22.42 -18.03 4.98
CA LEU A 41 22.49 -18.07 6.45
C LEU A 41 21.98 -19.40 6.99
N LEU A 42 20.87 -19.92 6.46
CA LEU A 42 20.29 -21.21 6.85
C LEU A 42 21.28 -22.36 6.63
N ASP A 43 21.98 -22.38 5.49
CA ASP A 43 23.02 -23.38 5.21
C ASP A 43 24.15 -23.33 6.25
N ASN A 44 24.61 -22.13 6.61
CA ASN A 44 25.63 -21.94 7.63
C ASN A 44 25.13 -22.36 9.03
N VAL A 45 23.87 -22.08 9.35
CA VAL A 45 23.25 -22.50 10.62
C VAL A 45 23.15 -24.02 10.67
N LEU A 46 22.71 -24.68 9.60
CA LEU A 46 22.63 -26.13 9.52
C LEU A 46 24.01 -26.79 9.70
N LEU A 47 25.07 -26.19 9.13
CA LEU A 47 26.45 -26.62 9.37
C LEU A 47 26.87 -26.40 10.83
N SER A 48 26.46 -25.28 11.44
CA SER A 48 26.82 -24.92 12.80
C SER A 48 26.17 -25.81 13.87
N ILE A 49 25.02 -26.43 13.57
CA ILE A 49 24.35 -27.39 14.46
C ILE A 49 25.26 -28.58 14.82
N PHE A 50 26.24 -28.92 13.97
CA PHE A 50 27.20 -29.98 14.26
C PHE A 50 28.27 -29.58 15.29
N PHE A 51 28.46 -28.28 15.55
CA PHE A 51 29.58 -27.76 16.34
C PHE A 51 29.16 -26.92 17.56
N MET A 52 27.94 -26.40 17.59
CA MET A 52 27.45 -25.50 18.65
C MET A 52 26.29 -26.11 19.43
N ASP A 53 26.15 -25.68 20.69
CA ASP A 53 24.99 -26.05 21.51
C ASP A 53 23.69 -25.47 20.92
N PHE A 54 22.65 -26.30 20.86
CA PHE A 54 21.37 -25.99 20.24
C PHE A 54 20.70 -24.76 20.87
N ALA A 55 20.79 -24.60 22.21
CA ALA A 55 20.18 -23.48 22.90
C ALA A 55 20.84 -22.14 22.53
N SER A 56 22.17 -22.13 22.36
CA SER A 56 22.92 -20.94 21.95
C SER A 56 22.56 -20.50 20.52
N LEU A 57 22.46 -21.45 19.58
CA LEU A 57 22.05 -21.19 18.21
C LEU A 57 20.63 -20.65 18.12
N PHE A 58 19.69 -21.27 18.84
CA PHE A 58 18.29 -20.84 18.85
C PHE A 58 18.13 -19.41 19.37
N SER A 59 18.84 -19.07 20.46
CA SER A 59 18.81 -17.71 21.03
C SER A 59 19.30 -16.65 20.03
N ILE A 60 20.42 -16.91 19.35
CA ILE A 60 20.96 -15.99 18.33
C ILE A 60 20.01 -15.85 17.15
N MET A 61 19.47 -16.97 16.65
CA MET A 61 18.50 -16.97 15.55
C MET A 61 17.23 -16.20 15.88
N PHE A 62 16.73 -16.33 17.11
CA PHE A 62 15.53 -15.61 17.55
C PHE A 62 15.73 -14.09 17.54
N VAL A 63 16.86 -13.60 18.08
CA VAL A 63 17.18 -12.17 18.07
C VAL A 63 17.34 -11.64 16.65
N LEU A 64 18.08 -12.38 15.80
CA LEU A 64 18.26 -12.01 14.40
C LEU A 64 16.94 -11.99 13.62
N ALA A 65 16.04 -12.93 13.89
CA ALA A 65 14.72 -12.97 13.26
C ALA A 65 13.87 -11.73 13.62
N ILE A 66 13.87 -11.30 14.88
CA ILE A 66 13.14 -10.09 15.30
C ILE A 66 13.74 -8.85 14.62
N MET A 67 15.07 -8.71 14.65
CA MET A 67 15.76 -7.59 14.00
C MET A 67 15.46 -7.53 12.51
N LEU A 68 15.48 -8.68 11.84
CA LEU A 68 15.16 -8.82 10.43
C LEU A 68 13.73 -8.39 10.12
N ILE A 69 12.74 -8.83 10.92
CA ILE A 69 11.34 -8.44 10.76
C ILE A 69 11.20 -6.92 10.81
N VAL A 70 11.78 -6.26 11.82
CA VAL A 70 11.68 -4.81 11.96
C VAL A 70 12.35 -4.09 10.78
N VAL A 71 13.55 -4.53 10.36
CA VAL A 71 14.28 -3.94 9.22
C VAL A 71 13.50 -4.10 7.92
N LEU A 72 12.91 -5.27 7.67
CA LEU A 72 12.11 -5.53 6.48
C LEU A 72 10.86 -4.63 6.42
N GLY A 73 10.17 -4.47 7.55
CA GLY A 73 9.01 -3.57 7.61
C GLY A 73 9.38 -2.10 7.44
N ALA A 74 10.47 -1.65 8.05
CA ALA A 74 10.97 -0.29 7.87
C ALA A 74 11.35 -0.03 6.40
N LEU A 75 12.10 -0.95 5.79
CA LEU A 75 12.50 -0.87 4.39
C LEU A 75 11.27 -0.86 3.45
N ASN A 76 10.29 -1.73 3.70
CA ASN A 76 9.05 -1.73 2.93
C ASN A 76 8.30 -0.40 3.01
N SER A 77 8.18 0.16 4.21
CA SER A 77 7.56 1.45 4.45
C SER A 77 8.26 2.57 3.66
N PHE A 78 9.59 2.67 3.73
CA PHE A 78 10.34 3.70 3.01
C PHE A 78 10.21 3.57 1.49
N ILE A 79 10.34 2.35 0.96
CA ILE A 79 10.24 2.10 -0.47
C ILE A 79 8.81 2.34 -0.97
N ALA A 80 7.80 1.96 -0.19
CA ALA A 80 6.41 2.18 -0.53
C ALA A 80 6.08 3.68 -0.68
N THR A 81 6.57 4.51 0.25
CA THR A 81 6.44 5.97 0.15
C THR A 81 7.21 6.52 -1.05
N ALA A 82 8.45 6.07 -1.28
CA ALA A 82 9.27 6.60 -2.37
C ALA A 82 8.77 6.21 -3.77
N LEU A 83 8.28 4.98 -3.95
CA LEU A 83 7.89 4.44 -5.26
C LEU A 83 6.40 4.55 -5.54
N TRP A 84 5.54 4.51 -4.53
CA TRP A 84 4.08 4.41 -4.71
C TRP A 84 3.30 5.55 -4.06
N ASP A 85 3.98 6.47 -3.37
CA ASP A 85 3.35 7.55 -2.58
C ASP A 85 2.35 7.02 -1.53
N ILE A 86 2.52 5.77 -1.11
CA ILE A 86 1.75 5.18 -0.01
C ILE A 86 2.40 5.67 1.29
N LYS A 87 1.61 6.21 2.21
CA LYS A 87 2.11 6.78 3.47
C LYS A 87 1.74 5.89 4.67
N PRO A 88 2.38 4.72 4.81
CA PRO A 88 2.13 3.84 5.94
C PRO A 88 2.51 4.50 7.25
N LYS A 89 1.79 4.15 8.33
CA LYS A 89 2.12 4.61 9.69
C LYS A 89 3.56 4.19 10.02
N GLN A 90 4.43 5.14 10.37
CA GLN A 90 5.84 4.88 10.66
C GLN A 90 6.09 4.65 12.17
N THR A 91 5.32 3.74 12.77
CA THR A 91 5.51 3.33 14.17
C THR A 91 6.26 2.00 14.25
N CYS A 92 6.96 1.75 15.36
CA CYS A 92 7.66 0.46 15.58
C CYS A 92 6.71 -0.74 15.46
N THR A 93 5.47 -0.59 15.92
CA THR A 93 4.40 -1.60 15.76
C THR A 93 4.04 -1.86 14.30
N SER A 94 3.98 -0.81 13.47
CA SER A 94 3.72 -0.92 12.03
C SER A 94 4.88 -1.58 11.30
N PHE A 95 6.13 -1.22 11.63
CA PHE A 95 7.31 -1.90 11.06
C PHE A 95 7.33 -3.38 11.42
N GLY A 96 7.08 -3.72 12.68
CA GLY A 96 6.95 -5.12 13.10
C GLY A 96 5.84 -5.86 12.33
N GLY A 97 4.66 -5.25 12.19
CA GLY A 97 3.52 -5.83 11.47
C GLY A 97 3.79 -6.04 9.98
N GLN A 98 4.31 -5.02 9.29
CA GLN A 98 4.66 -5.12 7.86
C GLN A 98 5.73 -6.19 7.61
N GLY A 99 6.78 -6.20 8.43
CA GLY A 99 7.86 -7.19 8.31
C GLY A 99 7.38 -8.62 8.57
N LEU A 100 6.57 -8.82 9.60
CA LEU A 100 6.01 -10.13 9.94
C LEU A 100 5.12 -10.65 8.80
N LEU A 101 4.26 -9.77 8.25
CA LEU A 101 3.36 -10.13 7.17
C LEU A 101 4.11 -10.39 5.86
N LEU A 102 5.21 -9.67 5.59
CA LEU A 102 6.12 -9.96 4.49
C LEU A 102 6.78 -11.35 4.64
N VAL A 103 7.30 -11.67 5.83
CA VAL A 103 7.91 -12.99 6.08
C VAL A 103 6.88 -14.10 5.92
N PHE A 104 5.68 -13.92 6.49
CA PHE A 104 4.60 -14.90 6.39
C PHE A 104 4.17 -15.12 4.93
N MET A 105 3.88 -14.05 4.18
CA MET A 105 3.48 -14.16 2.77
C MET A 105 4.60 -14.75 1.91
N SER A 106 5.85 -14.38 2.18
CA SER A 106 7.01 -14.96 1.49
C SER A 106 7.15 -16.45 1.79
N TYR A 107 6.89 -16.89 3.02
CA TYR A 107 6.92 -18.31 3.40
C TYR A 107 5.93 -19.16 2.60
N PHE A 108 4.74 -18.66 2.26
CA PHE A 108 3.80 -19.40 1.40
C PHE A 108 4.27 -19.52 -0.06
N VAL A 109 5.05 -18.56 -0.52
CA VAL A 109 5.58 -18.53 -1.90
C VAL A 109 6.85 -19.38 -2.02
N ASN A 110 7.68 -19.44 -0.98
CA ASN A 110 9.01 -20.03 -0.99
C ASN A 110 9.11 -21.56 -1.16
N PRO A 111 8.21 -22.44 -0.65
CA PRO A 111 8.40 -23.90 -0.74
C PRO A 111 8.49 -24.41 -2.18
N VAL A 112 7.80 -23.75 -3.12
CA VAL A 112 7.89 -24.09 -4.55
C VAL A 112 9.28 -23.79 -5.10
N PHE A 113 9.88 -22.66 -4.72
CA PHE A 113 11.22 -22.28 -5.16
C PHE A 113 12.32 -23.14 -4.53
N LEU A 114 12.17 -23.50 -3.25
CA LEU A 114 13.08 -24.41 -2.55
C LEU A 114 13.14 -25.80 -3.19
N ILE A 115 11.98 -26.39 -3.54
CA ILE A 115 11.94 -27.67 -4.24
C ILE A 115 12.64 -27.58 -5.60
N LEU A 116 12.47 -26.46 -6.31
CA LEU A 116 13.05 -26.24 -7.63
C LEU A 116 14.58 -26.08 -7.57
N ILE A 117 15.09 -25.39 -6.54
CA ILE A 117 16.54 -25.26 -6.29
C ILE A 117 17.15 -26.60 -5.86
N LEU A 118 16.50 -27.33 -4.95
CA LEU A 118 17.02 -28.59 -4.43
C LEU A 118 16.96 -29.74 -5.44
N SER A 119 16.07 -29.67 -6.43
CA SER A 119 15.92 -30.71 -7.47
C SER A 119 16.91 -30.56 -8.63
N TYR A 120 17.67 -29.47 -8.70
CA TYR A 120 18.59 -29.18 -9.79
C TYR A 120 20.02 -29.08 -9.27
N SER A 121 20.86 -30.10 -9.51
CA SER A 121 22.30 -30.01 -9.25
C SER A 121 23.08 -30.85 -10.23
N MET A 122 23.75 -30.20 -11.20
CA MET A 122 24.75 -30.87 -12.05
C MET A 122 25.93 -29.96 -12.44
N THR A 123 25.80 -28.61 -12.47
CA THR A 123 26.91 -27.70 -12.82
C THR A 123 26.80 -26.29 -12.19
N ILE A 124 27.93 -25.61 -11.99
CA ILE A 124 27.97 -24.20 -11.51
C ILE A 124 27.17 -23.26 -12.43
N LEU A 125 27.21 -23.49 -13.75
CA LEU A 125 26.49 -22.66 -14.72
C LEU A 125 24.97 -22.84 -14.61
N SER A 126 24.48 -24.08 -14.44
CA SER A 126 23.06 -24.33 -14.21
C SER A 126 22.58 -23.65 -12.93
N ASP A 127 23.38 -23.72 -11.87
CA ASP A 127 23.02 -23.15 -10.58
C ASP A 127 22.93 -21.62 -10.69
N ALA A 128 23.90 -20.97 -11.33
CA ALA A 128 23.88 -19.53 -11.57
C ALA A 128 22.63 -19.07 -12.36
N VAL A 129 22.25 -19.83 -13.39
CA VAL A 129 21.04 -19.54 -14.20
C VAL A 129 19.78 -19.71 -13.36
N VAL A 130 19.67 -20.79 -12.59
CA VAL A 130 18.51 -21.06 -11.73
C VAL A 130 18.40 -19.98 -10.65
N TYR A 131 19.47 -19.65 -9.93
CA TYR A 131 19.47 -18.58 -8.93
C TYR A 131 19.14 -17.22 -9.53
N GLY A 132 19.65 -16.89 -10.71
CA GLY A 132 19.31 -15.65 -11.42
C GLY A 132 17.83 -15.57 -11.78
N ALA A 133 17.27 -16.65 -12.31
CA ALA A 133 15.84 -16.71 -12.64
C ALA A 133 14.96 -16.62 -11.38
N VAL A 134 15.31 -17.36 -10.32
CA VAL A 134 14.59 -17.32 -9.04
C VAL A 134 14.67 -15.93 -8.42
N PHE A 135 15.85 -15.28 -8.45
CA PHE A 135 16.01 -13.91 -7.97
C PHE A 135 15.06 -12.93 -8.67
N LEU A 136 14.96 -12.99 -10.00
CA LEU A 136 14.06 -12.13 -10.75
C LEU A 136 12.59 -12.36 -10.38
N VAL A 137 12.17 -13.63 -10.26
CA VAL A 137 10.80 -13.97 -9.88
C VAL A 137 10.49 -13.52 -8.45
N LEU A 138 11.40 -13.76 -7.50
CA LEU A 138 11.27 -13.32 -6.12
C LEU A 138 11.23 -11.80 -6.01
N ALA A 139 11.98 -11.07 -6.85
CA ALA A 139 11.90 -9.62 -6.87
C ALA A 139 10.51 -9.16 -7.33
N PHE A 140 9.96 -9.71 -8.42
CA PHE A 140 8.59 -9.34 -8.84
C PHE A 140 7.53 -9.65 -7.77
N ILE A 141 7.59 -10.84 -7.15
CA ILE A 141 6.63 -11.24 -6.11
C ILE A 141 6.81 -10.38 -4.86
N GLY A 142 8.05 -10.19 -4.40
CA GLY A 142 8.36 -9.37 -3.23
C GLY A 142 7.93 -7.91 -3.41
N GLY A 143 8.11 -7.36 -4.61
CA GLY A 143 7.60 -6.02 -4.94
C GLY A 143 6.09 -5.94 -4.92
N TYR A 144 5.41 -6.93 -5.52
CA TYR A 144 3.95 -7.02 -5.51
C TYR A 144 3.41 -7.10 -4.07
N LEU A 145 3.96 -7.99 -3.26
CA LEU A 145 3.59 -8.16 -1.85
C LEU A 145 3.87 -6.87 -1.07
N GLY A 146 5.07 -6.32 -1.17
CA GLY A 146 5.46 -5.12 -0.42
C GLY A 146 4.51 -3.95 -0.63
N LYS A 147 4.06 -3.70 -1.87
CA LYS A 147 3.06 -2.68 -2.18
C LYS A 147 1.73 -2.93 -1.47
N HIS A 148 1.18 -4.14 -1.59
CA HIS A 148 -0.14 -4.47 -1.02
C HIS A 148 -0.11 -4.44 0.51
N ILE A 149 0.99 -4.93 1.09
CA ILE A 149 1.22 -4.89 2.53
C ILE A 149 1.33 -3.43 2.98
N ALA A 150 2.11 -2.58 2.31
CA ALA A 150 2.21 -1.18 2.70
C ALA A 150 0.86 -0.44 2.65
N ALA A 151 0.01 -0.74 1.67
CA ALA A 151 -1.32 -0.15 1.54
C ALA A 151 -2.23 -0.49 2.73
N GLU A 152 -2.16 -1.71 3.27
CA GLU A 152 -2.92 -2.11 4.46
C GLU A 152 -2.50 -1.32 5.72
N PHE A 153 -1.25 -0.84 5.75
CA PHE A 153 -0.67 -0.08 6.86
C PHE A 153 -0.67 1.43 6.63
N GLU A 154 -1.21 1.92 5.52
CA GLU A 154 -1.59 3.34 5.33
C GLU A 154 -2.59 3.79 6.42
N GLY A 155 -3.19 2.82 7.11
CA GLY A 155 -4.27 3.01 8.05
C GLY A 155 -5.55 3.27 7.29
N GLU A 156 -6.65 3.39 8.04
CA GLU A 156 -7.64 4.36 7.63
C GLU A 156 -6.88 5.68 7.58
N SER A 157 -6.36 6.03 6.39
CA SER A 157 -6.47 7.40 5.95
C SER A 157 -7.83 7.80 6.46
N GLU A 158 -7.88 8.79 7.34
CA GLU A 158 -8.92 9.76 7.20
C GLU A 158 -8.85 10.14 5.71
N LYS A 159 -9.51 9.33 4.84
CA LYS A 159 -10.52 9.84 3.96
C LYS A 159 -11.29 10.66 4.94
N LYS A 160 -10.84 11.91 5.08
CA LYS A 160 -11.65 12.99 5.54
C LYS A 160 -12.94 12.67 4.84
N SER A 161 -13.90 12.17 5.60
CA SER A 161 -15.28 12.44 5.36
C SER A 161 -15.46 13.94 5.58
N GLU A 162 -14.67 14.75 4.87
CA GLU A 162 -15.21 15.85 4.12
C GLU A 162 -16.38 15.22 3.35
N LEU A 163 -17.56 15.33 3.98
CA LEU A 163 -18.89 15.39 3.35
C LEU A 163 -19.65 14.07 3.23
N ALA A 164 -20.08 13.48 4.37
CA ALA A 164 -21.25 12.58 4.33
C ALA A 164 -22.21 12.56 5.53
N SER A 165 -22.00 13.29 6.64
CA SER A 165 -23.02 13.24 7.72
C SER A 165 -23.34 14.55 8.45
N VAL A 166 -22.74 15.69 8.07
CA VAL A 166 -23.03 16.98 8.74
C VAL A 166 -23.52 18.07 7.76
N HIS A 167 -23.54 17.83 6.44
CA HIS A 167 -23.89 18.87 5.46
C HIS A 167 -25.06 18.55 4.51
N ASP A 168 -25.68 17.37 4.62
CA ASP A 168 -26.98 17.13 4.00
C ASP A 168 -28.04 17.85 4.84
N ARG A 169 -28.25 19.13 4.52
CA ARG A 169 -29.25 19.95 5.21
C ARG A 169 -30.59 19.71 4.56
N HIS A 170 -31.56 19.32 5.37
CA HIS A 170 -32.96 19.36 4.98
C HIS A 170 -33.44 20.80 5.02
N VAL A 171 -33.68 21.39 3.85
CA VAL A 171 -34.23 22.75 3.73
C VAL A 171 -35.60 22.66 3.09
N THR A 172 -36.60 23.32 3.68
CA THR A 172 -37.94 23.38 3.12
C THR A 172 -37.97 24.38 1.97
N CYS A 173 -38.40 23.95 0.78
CA CYS A 173 -38.50 24.84 -0.37
C CYS A 173 -39.60 25.90 -0.12
N PRO A 174 -39.30 27.21 -0.24
CA PRO A 174 -40.28 28.27 0.02
C PRO A 174 -41.40 28.33 -1.03
N HIS A 175 -41.21 27.71 -2.19
CA HIS A 175 -42.21 27.73 -3.28
C HIS A 175 -43.23 26.61 -3.20
N CYS A 176 -42.85 25.42 -2.72
CA CYS A 176 -43.71 24.23 -2.74
C CYS A 176 -43.86 23.53 -1.39
N GLY A 177 -43.11 23.92 -0.36
CA GLY A 177 -43.19 23.33 0.97
C GLY A 177 -42.56 21.94 1.13
N VAL A 178 -41.98 21.37 0.05
CA VAL A 178 -41.29 20.07 0.12
C VAL A 178 -39.92 20.24 0.75
N SER A 179 -39.59 19.36 1.69
CA SER A 179 -38.24 19.26 2.28
C SER A 179 -37.29 18.64 1.26
N VAL A 180 -36.22 19.37 0.93
CA VAL A 180 -35.18 18.91 0.00
C VAL A 180 -33.85 18.77 0.72
N VAL A 181 -33.09 17.73 0.35
CA VAL A 181 -31.71 17.54 0.83
C VAL A 181 -30.79 18.38 -0.03
N VAL A 182 -30.13 19.36 0.58
CA VAL A 182 -29.17 20.23 -0.09
C VAL A 182 -27.77 19.73 0.23
N GLY A 183 -27.15 19.07 -0.74
CA GLY A 183 -25.75 18.68 -0.67
C GLY A 183 -24.83 19.87 -0.94
N PRO A 184 -23.59 19.86 -0.44
CA PRO A 184 -22.63 20.96 -0.63
C PRO A 184 -22.28 21.21 -2.10
N THR A 185 -22.38 20.17 -2.95
CA THR A 185 -22.18 20.26 -4.40
C THR A 185 -23.39 20.78 -5.17
N SER A 186 -24.55 20.90 -4.51
CA SER A 186 -25.81 21.37 -5.13
C SER A 186 -26.08 22.87 -4.91
N VAL A 187 -25.16 23.57 -4.25
CA VAL A 187 -25.23 25.00 -3.99
C VAL A 187 -24.39 25.73 -5.03
N ASP A 188 -25.02 26.62 -5.79
CA ASP A 188 -24.38 27.45 -6.81
C ASP A 188 -23.56 28.59 -6.16
N GLU A 189 -22.72 29.28 -6.93
CA GLU A 189 -21.86 30.40 -6.46
C GLU A 189 -22.67 31.52 -5.78
N GLN A 190 -23.94 31.68 -6.16
CA GLN A 190 -24.89 32.62 -5.56
C GLN A 190 -25.50 32.14 -4.23
N ARG A 191 -25.00 31.04 -3.64
CA ARG A 191 -25.50 30.44 -2.40
C ARG A 191 -26.97 30.00 -2.47
N GLY A 192 -27.40 29.48 -3.61
CA GLY A 192 -28.74 28.93 -3.77
C GLY A 192 -28.75 27.57 -4.44
N THR A 193 -29.91 26.91 -4.41
CA THR A 193 -30.10 25.58 -4.99
C THR A 193 -31.46 25.50 -5.67
N THR A 194 -31.63 24.51 -6.55
CA THR A 194 -32.88 24.29 -7.27
C THR A 194 -33.65 23.15 -6.61
N CYS A 195 -34.91 23.38 -6.27
CA CYS A 195 -35.76 22.35 -5.65
C CYS A 195 -35.98 21.19 -6.62
N SER A 196 -35.68 19.97 -6.20
CA SER A 196 -35.91 18.75 -7.01
C SER A 196 -37.38 18.45 -7.28
N ALA A 197 -38.30 18.96 -6.46
CA ALA A 197 -39.74 18.73 -6.61
C ALA A 197 -40.42 19.73 -7.56
N CYS A 198 -40.11 21.03 -7.46
CA CYS A 198 -40.80 22.08 -8.25
C CYS A 198 -39.92 22.78 -9.29
N GLY A 199 -38.62 22.49 -9.34
CA GLY A 199 -37.68 23.07 -10.29
C GLY A 199 -37.38 24.55 -10.08
N ARG A 200 -37.88 25.17 -9.01
CA ARG A 200 -37.62 26.59 -8.70
C ARG A 200 -36.36 26.75 -7.86
N TRP A 201 -35.58 27.76 -8.20
CA TRP A 201 -34.40 28.17 -7.45
C TRP A 201 -34.79 28.95 -6.19
N PHE A 202 -34.03 28.74 -5.10
CA PHE A 202 -34.14 29.51 -3.87
C PHE A 202 -32.78 29.63 -3.17
N GLY A 203 -32.57 30.72 -2.45
CA GLY A 203 -31.34 30.96 -1.69
C GLY A 203 -31.31 30.16 -0.39
N VAL A 204 -30.14 29.63 -0.04
CA VAL A 204 -29.90 28.89 1.21
C VAL A 204 -29.19 29.84 2.18
N PHE A 205 -29.98 30.55 3.00
CA PHE A 205 -29.51 31.60 3.90
C PHE A 205 -29.32 31.11 5.34
N ASP A 206 -28.65 29.99 5.57
CA ASP A 206 -28.35 29.56 6.95
C ASP A 206 -26.85 29.55 7.22
N ARG A 207 -26.39 30.66 7.82
CA ARG A 207 -25.14 30.71 8.59
C ARG A 207 -25.33 29.83 9.83
N GLY A 208 -25.02 28.53 9.69
CA GLY A 208 -24.58 27.77 10.85
C GLY A 208 -23.37 28.48 11.46
N ALA A 209 -23.26 28.51 12.78
CA ALA A 209 -22.27 29.27 13.54
C ALA A 209 -20.88 29.15 12.90
N VAL A 210 -20.29 30.31 12.58
CA VAL A 210 -18.85 30.40 12.29
C VAL A 210 -18.17 30.09 13.62
N ILE A 211 -17.56 28.91 13.72
CA ILE A 211 -16.63 28.62 14.81
C ILE A 211 -15.36 29.37 14.41
N GLU A 212 -15.13 30.53 15.04
CA GLU A 212 -13.83 31.23 15.00
C GLU A 212 -12.76 30.44 15.76
#